data_AF-A0A9Q0DA97-F1
#
_entry.id   AF-A0A9Q0DA97-F1
#
_cell.length_a   1.000
_cell.length_b   1.000
_cell.length_c   1.000
_cell.angle_alpha   90.00
_cell.angle_beta   90.00
_cell.angle_gamma   90.00
#
_symmetry.space_group_name_H-M   'P 1'
#
loop_
_entity.id
_entity.type
_entity.pdbx_description
1 polymer ?
#
loop_
_entity_poly.entity_id
_entity_poly.type
_entity_poly.pdbx_seq_one_letter_code
_entity_poly.pdbx_strand_id
1 'polypeptide(L)'
;MEKKFSFFPGRINMVFRKGPRGYLYQDPTDEAKLLKENPSLQDKFAPLREDRVKENALTVVRQRGGDVTEPAEVLGEYTLKFGKSKGKSFWWLLQKDVGYTTYLIKHREKEEAAGVSTTEGHYKASLLSFVGYARSFGEIESVSMSRKSPQLKQPQRMTSWLALAIMPRAPGVRCGTTGLMALHPLS
;
A
#
# COMPACT_ATOMS: atom_id res chain seq x y z
N MET A 1 16.09 -43.71 -6.88
CA MET A 1 14.85 -42.91 -6.81
C MET A 1 15.10 -41.63 -7.59
N GLU A 2 14.67 -41.59 -8.85
CA GLU A 2 14.74 -40.38 -9.66
C GLU A 2 13.66 -39.40 -9.18
N LYS A 3 14.06 -38.20 -8.75
CA LYS A 3 13.14 -37.09 -8.52
C LYS A 3 12.55 -36.71 -9.88
N LYS A 4 11.30 -37.10 -10.15
CA LYS A 4 10.52 -36.54 -11.25
C LYS A 4 10.49 -35.03 -11.09
N PHE A 5 11.25 -34.33 -11.91
CA PHE A 5 11.21 -32.88 -11.99
C PHE A 5 9.94 -32.53 -12.77
N SER A 6 8.84 -32.33 -12.06
CA SER A 6 7.60 -31.84 -12.65
C SER A 6 7.86 -30.41 -13.12
N PHE A 7 8.12 -30.25 -14.41
CA PHE A 7 8.25 -28.95 -15.04
C PHE A 7 6.86 -28.35 -15.21
N PHE A 8 6.54 -27.34 -14.40
CA PHE A 8 5.30 -26.58 -14.51
C PHE A 8 5.61 -25.28 -15.26
N PRO A 9 5.42 -25.22 -16.60
CA PRO A 9 5.73 -24.04 -17.40
C PRO A 9 4.93 -22.80 -16.99
N GLY A 10 3.86 -22.98 -16.20
CA GLY A 10 2.97 -21.93 -15.71
C GLY A 10 3.14 -21.52 -14.24
N ARG A 11 4.24 -21.87 -13.57
CA ARG A 11 4.48 -21.39 -12.20
C ARG A 11 4.59 -19.87 -12.18
N ILE A 12 3.81 -19.23 -11.31
CA ILE A 12 3.92 -17.79 -11.09
C ILE A 12 4.99 -17.54 -10.03
N ASN A 13 5.94 -16.65 -10.35
CA ASN A 13 6.92 -16.16 -9.39
C ASN A 13 6.47 -14.81 -8.81
N MET A 14 6.50 -14.68 -7.49
CA MET A 14 6.16 -13.44 -6.80
C MET A 14 7.31 -12.44 -6.93
N VAL A 15 7.14 -11.41 -7.77
CA VAL A 15 8.15 -10.37 -7.93
C VAL A 15 7.71 -9.11 -7.19
N PHE A 16 8.40 -8.84 -6.08
CA PHE A 16 8.16 -7.64 -5.29
C PHE A 16 8.86 -6.41 -5.88
N ARG A 17 8.18 -5.26 -5.81
CA ARG A 17 8.78 -3.96 -6.12
C ARG A 17 9.78 -3.59 -5.03
N LYS A 18 11.05 -3.43 -5.40
CA LYS A 18 12.15 -3.08 -4.49
C LYS A 18 12.75 -1.74 -4.90
N GLY A 19 13.10 -0.91 -3.92
CA GLY A 19 13.83 0.34 -4.14
C GLY A 19 15.32 0.11 -4.42
N PRO A 20 16.11 1.17 -4.68
CA PRO A 20 17.53 1.05 -5.03
C PRO A 20 18.39 0.33 -4.00
N ARG A 21 17.97 0.34 -2.73
CA ARG A 21 18.66 -0.35 -1.62
C ARG A 21 18.03 -1.72 -1.28
N GLY A 22 17.18 -2.26 -2.14
CA GLY A 22 16.55 -3.58 -1.96
C GLY A 22 15.35 -3.62 -1.01
N TYR A 23 14.97 -2.51 -0.38
CA TYR A 23 13.78 -2.45 0.48
C TYR A 23 12.49 -2.58 -0.34
N LEU A 24 11.47 -3.25 0.23
CA LEU A 24 10.15 -3.33 -0.41
C LEU A 24 9.52 -1.94 -0.55
N TYR A 25 9.00 -1.66 -1.74
CA TYR A 25 8.20 -0.50 -2.01
C TYR A 25 6.79 -0.71 -1.46
N GLN A 26 6.42 0.07 -0.45
CA GLN A 26 5.13 -0.08 0.24
C GLN A 26 4.00 0.74 -0.38
N ASP A 27 4.29 1.79 -1.15
CA ASP A 27 3.21 2.58 -1.75
C ASP A 27 2.47 1.75 -2.81
N PRO A 28 1.14 1.85 -2.90
CA PRO A 28 0.35 1.16 -3.90
C PRO A 28 0.80 1.52 -5.33
N THR A 29 0.66 0.59 -6.27
CA THR A 29 0.74 0.91 -7.70
C THR A 29 -0.38 1.85 -8.10
N ASP A 30 -0.24 2.52 -9.25
CA ASP A 30 -1.29 3.40 -9.77
C ASP A 30 -2.59 2.63 -10.04
N GLU A 31 -2.52 1.37 -10.51
CA GLU A 31 -3.68 0.47 -10.60
C GLU A 31 -4.39 0.28 -9.25
N ALA A 32 -3.63 0.08 -8.16
CA ALA A 32 -4.21 -0.10 -6.82
C ALA A 32 -4.76 1.22 -6.25
N LYS A 33 -4.12 2.35 -6.52
CA LYS A 33 -4.64 3.69 -6.18
C LYS A 33 -5.96 3.95 -6.90
N LEU A 34 -6.03 3.70 -8.21
CA LEU A 34 -7.23 3.89 -9.01
C LEU A 34 -8.40 3.04 -8.48
N LEU A 35 -8.16 1.78 -8.14
CA LEU A 35 -9.19 0.92 -7.52
C LEU A 35 -9.68 1.47 -6.17
N LYS A 36 -8.77 2.04 -5.38
CA LYS A 36 -9.07 2.61 -4.06
C LYS A 36 -9.87 3.92 -4.16
N GLU A 37 -9.59 4.72 -5.17
CA GLU A 37 -10.17 6.05 -5.42
C GLU A 37 -11.49 5.99 -6.19
N ASN A 38 -11.73 4.93 -6.97
CA ASN A 38 -12.92 4.76 -7.79
C ASN A 38 -13.78 3.57 -7.31
N PRO A 39 -14.78 3.79 -6.43
CA PRO A 39 -15.65 2.72 -5.94
C PRO A 39 -16.45 2.00 -7.03
N SER A 40 -16.63 2.60 -8.20
CA SER A 40 -17.28 1.94 -9.35
C SER A 40 -16.48 0.75 -9.89
N LEU A 41 -15.15 0.74 -9.70
CA LEU A 41 -14.26 -0.35 -10.11
C LEU A 41 -14.19 -1.49 -9.08
N GLN A 42 -14.76 -1.30 -7.89
CA GLN A 42 -14.74 -2.29 -6.83
C GLN A 42 -15.80 -3.36 -7.03
N ASP A 43 -15.50 -4.58 -6.59
CA ASP A 43 -16.42 -5.70 -6.66
C ASP A 43 -17.61 -5.53 -5.70
N LYS A 44 -18.81 -5.41 -6.28
CA LYS A 44 -20.08 -5.26 -5.58
C LYS A 44 -20.82 -6.58 -5.37
N PHE A 45 -20.35 -7.69 -5.92
CA PHE A 45 -21.01 -8.99 -5.80
C PHE A 45 -20.92 -9.54 -4.38
N ALA A 46 -21.86 -10.41 -3.99
CA ALA A 46 -21.77 -11.07 -2.70
C ALA A 46 -20.46 -11.89 -2.59
N PRO A 47 -19.79 -11.90 -1.43
CA PRO A 47 -18.59 -12.72 -1.26
C PRO A 47 -18.86 -14.19 -1.58
N LEU A 48 -17.99 -14.78 -2.39
CA LEU A 48 -18.06 -16.21 -2.72
C LEU A 48 -17.85 -17.07 -1.46
N ARG A 49 -18.47 -18.26 -1.46
CA ARG A 49 -18.19 -19.28 -0.45
C ARG A 49 -16.78 -19.84 -0.64
N GLU A 50 -16.18 -20.37 0.43
CA GLU A 50 -14.76 -20.76 0.44
C GLU A 50 -14.44 -21.94 -0.46
N ASP A 51 -15.34 -22.90 -0.54
CA ASP A 51 -15.30 -24.01 -1.49
C ASP A 51 -15.22 -23.51 -2.94
N ARG A 52 -16.04 -22.51 -3.29
CA ARG A 52 -16.02 -21.90 -4.62
C ARG A 52 -14.76 -21.08 -4.88
N VAL A 53 -14.25 -20.34 -3.90
CA VAL A 53 -12.97 -19.61 -4.05
C VAL A 53 -11.83 -20.60 -4.32
N LYS A 54 -11.78 -21.73 -3.59
CA LYS A 54 -10.76 -22.76 -3.78
C LYS A 54 -10.89 -23.45 -5.14
N GLU A 55 -12.09 -23.81 -5.56
CA GLU A 55 -12.36 -24.43 -6.86
C GLU A 55 -11.94 -23.52 -8.03
N ASN A 56 -12.29 -22.23 -7.95
CA ASN A 56 -11.90 -21.24 -8.94
C ASN A 56 -10.36 -21.11 -9.00
N ALA A 57 -9.70 -21.00 -7.85
CA ALA A 57 -8.25 -20.93 -7.79
C ALA A 57 -7.57 -22.15 -8.41
N LEU A 58 -8.01 -23.37 -8.06
CA LEU A 58 -7.51 -24.61 -8.67
C LEU A 58 -7.70 -24.62 -10.18
N THR A 59 -8.83 -24.13 -10.66
CA THR A 59 -9.12 -24.04 -12.11
C THR A 59 -8.15 -23.09 -12.80
N VAL A 60 -7.91 -21.91 -12.23
CA VAL A 60 -6.96 -20.93 -12.77
C VAL A 60 -5.53 -21.48 -12.78
N VAL A 61 -5.09 -22.11 -11.68
CA VAL A 61 -3.75 -22.74 -11.62
C VAL A 61 -3.60 -23.83 -12.67
N ARG A 62 -4.63 -24.67 -12.88
CA ARG A 62 -4.60 -25.71 -13.94
C ARG A 62 -4.55 -25.10 -15.33
N GLN A 63 -5.40 -24.11 -15.61
CA GLN A 63 -5.49 -23.47 -16.93
C GLN A 63 -4.18 -22.82 -17.35
N ARG A 64 -3.43 -22.24 -16.41
CA ARG A 64 -2.09 -21.68 -16.70
C ARG A 64 -0.98 -22.73 -16.81
N GLY A 65 -1.22 -24.00 -16.44
CA GLY A 65 -0.19 -25.04 -16.37
C GLY A 65 0.71 -24.95 -15.12
N GLY A 66 0.15 -24.42 -14.01
CA GLY A 66 0.81 -24.35 -12.71
C GLY A 66 0.64 -25.61 -11.85
N ASP A 67 1.26 -25.59 -10.68
CA ASP A 67 1.26 -26.73 -9.75
C ASP A 67 0.17 -26.59 -8.69
N VAL A 68 -0.88 -27.41 -8.77
CA VAL A 68 -1.96 -27.44 -7.76
C VAL A 68 -1.56 -28.15 -6.47
N THR A 69 -0.44 -28.87 -6.45
CA THR A 69 0.09 -29.52 -5.25
C THR A 69 0.87 -28.53 -4.38
N GLU A 70 1.30 -27.41 -4.96
CA GLU A 70 1.97 -26.31 -4.28
C GLU A 70 0.92 -25.36 -3.66
N PRO A 71 0.77 -25.31 -2.31
CA PRO A 71 -0.28 -24.52 -1.69
C PRO A 71 -0.18 -23.02 -1.97
N ALA A 72 1.06 -22.49 -2.10
CA ALA A 72 1.28 -21.08 -2.39
C ALA A 72 0.77 -20.68 -3.78
N GLU A 73 0.84 -21.57 -4.77
CA GLU A 73 0.30 -21.31 -6.11
C GLU A 73 -1.22 -21.21 -6.11
N VAL A 74 -1.87 -22.09 -5.35
CA VAL A 74 -3.32 -22.12 -5.22
C VAL A 74 -3.82 -20.94 -4.38
N LEU A 75 -3.20 -20.68 -3.24
CA LEU A 75 -3.54 -19.54 -2.37
C LEU A 75 -3.31 -18.20 -3.06
N GLY A 76 -2.29 -18.09 -3.91
CA GLY A 76 -2.08 -16.88 -4.72
C GLY A 76 -3.29 -16.49 -5.56
N GLU A 77 -4.06 -17.48 -6.04
CA GLU A 77 -5.27 -17.27 -6.85
C GLU A 77 -6.56 -17.16 -6.03
N TYR A 78 -6.49 -17.26 -4.69
CA TYR A 78 -7.67 -17.02 -3.86
C TYR A 78 -8.15 -15.58 -4.03
N THR A 79 -9.44 -15.43 -4.31
CA THR A 79 -10.08 -14.12 -4.41
C THR A 79 -10.33 -13.53 -3.02
N LEU A 80 -9.93 -12.28 -2.82
CA LEU A 80 -10.21 -11.49 -1.63
C LEU A 80 -11.71 -11.28 -1.47
N LYS A 81 -12.22 -11.60 -0.28
CA LYS A 81 -13.64 -11.42 0.09
C LYS A 81 -13.93 -10.10 0.81
N PHE A 82 -12.91 -9.27 1.02
CA PHE A 82 -12.99 -8.08 1.88
C PHE A 82 -12.23 -6.88 1.34
N GLY A 83 -12.52 -5.72 1.93
CA GLY A 83 -11.83 -4.48 1.67
C GLY A 83 -12.09 -3.93 0.26
N LYS A 84 -11.35 -2.89 -0.09
CA LYS A 84 -11.44 -2.22 -1.41
C LYS A 84 -10.87 -3.08 -2.54
N SER A 85 -10.01 -4.04 -2.20
CA SER A 85 -9.41 -4.99 -3.14
C SER A 85 -10.22 -6.28 -3.29
N LYS A 86 -11.48 -6.29 -2.83
CA LYS A 86 -12.40 -7.41 -3.02
C LYS A 86 -12.52 -7.74 -4.52
N GLY A 87 -12.58 -9.04 -4.83
CA GLY A 87 -12.59 -9.53 -6.21
C GLY A 87 -11.20 -9.66 -6.84
N LYS A 88 -10.12 -9.22 -6.18
CA LYS A 88 -8.74 -9.43 -6.63
C LYS A 88 -8.13 -10.67 -5.99
N SER A 89 -7.15 -11.27 -6.65
CA SER A 89 -6.43 -12.41 -6.08
C SER A 89 -5.47 -11.99 -4.97
N PHE A 90 -5.08 -12.93 -4.10
CA PHE A 90 -4.09 -12.67 -3.06
C PHE A 90 -2.76 -12.22 -3.66
N TRP A 91 -2.35 -12.88 -4.76
CA TRP A 91 -1.17 -12.52 -5.54
C TRP A 91 -1.25 -11.06 -6.02
N TRP A 92 -2.38 -10.66 -6.59
CA TRP A 92 -2.57 -9.29 -7.07
C TRP A 92 -2.38 -8.27 -5.95
N LEU A 93 -3.01 -8.48 -4.80
CA LEU A 93 -2.88 -7.53 -3.69
C LEU A 93 -1.44 -7.47 -3.19
N LEU A 94 -0.79 -8.63 -3.03
CA LEU A 94 0.55 -8.73 -2.49
C LEU A 94 1.59 -8.02 -3.38
N GLN A 95 1.41 -8.08 -4.69
CA GLN A 95 2.28 -7.40 -5.65
C GLN A 95 1.99 -5.89 -5.76
N LYS A 96 0.70 -5.51 -5.71
CA LYS A 96 0.25 -4.16 -6.06
C LYS A 96 0.18 -3.22 -4.87
N ASP A 97 -0.04 -3.72 -3.65
CA ASP A 97 -0.14 -2.91 -2.43
C ASP A 97 0.44 -3.64 -1.20
N VAL A 98 1.78 -3.63 -1.13
CA VAL A 98 2.53 -4.18 0.01
C VAL A 98 2.20 -3.41 1.30
N GLY A 99 2.01 -2.09 1.23
CA GLY A 99 1.65 -1.28 2.40
C GLY A 99 0.33 -1.71 3.02
N TYR A 100 -0.69 -1.96 2.20
CA TYR A 100 -1.97 -2.50 2.70
C TYR A 100 -1.82 -3.92 3.24
N THR A 101 -1.02 -4.77 2.60
CA THR A 101 -0.68 -6.10 3.12
C THR A 101 -0.08 -6.02 4.53
N THR A 102 0.95 -5.18 4.72
CA THR A 102 1.61 -4.98 6.01
C THR A 102 0.64 -4.43 7.05
N TYR A 103 -0.27 -3.52 6.65
CA TYR A 103 -1.33 -3.03 7.54
C TYR A 103 -2.26 -4.16 8.01
N LEU A 104 -2.70 -5.05 7.11
CA LEU A 104 -3.59 -6.18 7.45
C LEU A 104 -2.92 -7.15 8.42
N ILE A 105 -1.63 -7.45 8.23
CA ILE A 105 -0.84 -8.30 9.14
C ILE A 105 -0.79 -7.66 10.53
N LYS A 106 -0.41 -6.37 10.62
CA LYS A 106 -0.30 -5.65 11.90
C LYS A 106 -1.66 -5.48 12.59
N HIS A 107 -2.71 -5.24 11.83
CA HIS A 107 -4.08 -5.18 12.35
C HIS A 107 -4.45 -6.52 12.99
N ARG A 108 -4.14 -7.64 12.32
CA ARG A 108 -4.43 -8.98 12.86
C ARG A 108 -3.62 -9.29 14.11
N GLU A 109 -2.34 -8.95 14.15
CA GLU A 109 -1.49 -9.11 15.35
C GLU A 109 -2.03 -8.31 16.53
N LYS A 110 -2.52 -7.09 16.28
CA LYS A 110 -3.12 -6.25 17.31
C LYS A 110 -4.41 -6.86 17.88
N GLU A 111 -5.26 -7.42 17.02
CA GLU A 111 -6.47 -8.15 17.42
C GLU A 111 -6.12 -9.36 18.31
N GLU A 112 -5.14 -10.16 17.87
CA GLU A 112 -4.65 -11.32 18.62
C GLU A 112 -4.08 -10.95 19.98
N ALA A 113 -3.25 -9.90 20.05
CA ALA A 113 -2.68 -9.40 21.30
C ALA A 113 -3.73 -8.83 22.26
N ALA A 114 -4.82 -8.26 21.73
CA ALA A 114 -5.94 -7.77 22.53
C ALA A 114 -6.86 -8.89 23.02
N GLY A 115 -6.63 -10.14 22.61
CA GLY A 115 -7.54 -11.26 22.86
C GLY A 115 -8.89 -11.09 22.17
N VAL A 116 -9.00 -10.12 21.25
CA VAL A 116 -10.25 -9.80 20.59
C VAL A 116 -10.30 -10.52 19.25
N SER A 117 -11.34 -11.31 19.06
CA SER A 117 -11.70 -11.86 17.76
C SER A 117 -12.78 -10.98 17.13
N THR A 118 -12.52 -9.69 16.85
CA THR A 118 -13.60 -8.78 16.36
C THR A 118 -14.11 -9.14 14.97
N THR A 119 -13.37 -9.93 14.19
CA THR A 119 -13.81 -10.30 12.85
C THR A 119 -14.76 -11.49 12.93
N GLU A 120 -16.00 -11.25 13.35
CA GLU A 120 -17.09 -12.19 13.13
C GLU A 120 -17.60 -12.02 11.69
N GLY A 121 -17.77 -13.14 10.97
CA GLY A 121 -18.31 -13.14 9.61
C GLY A 121 -17.40 -13.75 8.53
N HIS A 122 -17.97 -13.87 7.33
CA HIS A 122 -17.44 -14.61 6.18
C HIS A 122 -16.09 -14.13 5.62
N TYR A 123 -15.58 -12.98 6.06
CA TYR A 123 -14.28 -12.45 5.64
C TYR A 123 -13.12 -12.84 6.57
N LYS A 124 -13.39 -13.31 7.80
CA LYS A 124 -12.35 -13.70 8.76
C LYS A 124 -11.41 -14.77 8.19
N ALA A 125 -11.99 -15.85 7.68
CA ALA A 125 -11.21 -16.94 7.14
C ALA A 125 -10.42 -16.52 5.88
N SER A 126 -10.98 -15.64 5.04
CA SER A 126 -10.21 -15.04 3.93
C SER A 126 -9.05 -14.18 4.40
N LEU A 127 -9.24 -13.36 5.44
CA LEU A 127 -8.18 -12.55 6.03
C LEU A 127 -7.09 -13.44 6.64
N LEU A 128 -7.47 -14.49 7.35
CA LEU A 128 -6.52 -15.46 7.93
C LEU A 128 -5.71 -16.19 6.85
N SER A 129 -6.38 -16.70 5.80
CA SER A 129 -5.70 -17.32 4.67
C SER A 129 -4.76 -16.33 3.97
N PHE A 130 -5.18 -15.08 3.79
CA PHE A 130 -4.35 -14.05 3.19
C PHE A 130 -3.12 -13.72 4.05
N VAL A 131 -3.29 -13.54 5.37
CA VAL A 131 -2.17 -13.26 6.28
C VAL A 131 -1.19 -14.44 6.32
N GLY A 132 -1.69 -15.67 6.37
CA GLY A 132 -0.87 -16.88 6.30
C GLY A 132 -0.08 -16.97 4.99
N TYR A 133 -0.74 -16.72 3.86
CA TYR A 133 -0.10 -16.65 2.55
C TYR A 133 0.94 -15.53 2.47
N ALA A 134 0.62 -14.32 2.90
CA ALA A 134 1.54 -13.19 2.84
C ALA A 134 2.80 -13.43 3.69
N ARG A 135 2.67 -14.09 4.85
CA ARG A 135 3.79 -14.46 5.73
C ARG A 135 4.68 -15.58 5.16
N SER A 136 4.22 -16.35 4.17
CA SER A 136 5.09 -17.34 3.51
C SER A 136 6.21 -16.70 2.68
N PHE A 137 6.19 -15.37 2.50
CA PHE A 137 7.21 -14.62 1.77
C PHE A 137 8.13 -13.90 2.77
N GLY A 138 9.40 -14.29 2.80
CA GLY A 138 10.39 -13.73 3.74
C GLY A 138 10.54 -12.22 3.61
N GLU A 139 10.38 -11.64 2.41
CA GLU A 139 10.42 -10.19 2.24
C GLU A 139 9.27 -9.48 2.98
N ILE A 140 8.07 -10.06 2.97
CA ILE A 140 6.90 -9.48 3.65
C ILE A 140 7.04 -9.62 5.15
N GLU A 141 7.50 -10.78 5.63
CA GLU A 141 7.78 -11.02 7.03
C GLU A 141 8.84 -10.04 7.58
N SER A 142 9.91 -9.81 6.83
CA SER A 142 10.95 -8.85 7.23
C SER A 142 10.42 -7.42 7.42
N VAL A 143 9.48 -7.00 6.54
CA VAL A 143 8.90 -5.67 6.57
C VAL A 143 7.79 -5.54 7.60
N SER A 144 7.03 -6.60 7.87
CA SER A 144 6.02 -6.60 8.93
C SER A 144 6.66 -6.50 10.31
N MET A 145 7.77 -7.22 10.54
CA MET A 145 8.51 -7.24 11.80
C MET A 145 9.33 -5.95 12.05
N SER A 146 9.66 -5.21 11.01
CA SER A 146 10.30 -3.91 11.15
C SER A 146 9.36 -2.92 11.86
N ARG A 147 9.69 -2.59 13.12
CA ARG A 147 9.07 -1.47 13.84
C ARG A 147 9.27 -0.21 13.01
N LYS A 148 8.20 0.56 12.78
CA LYS A 148 8.26 1.76 11.93
C LYS A 148 9.36 2.70 12.43
N SER A 149 10.50 2.76 11.76
CA SER A 149 11.19 4.04 11.63
C SER A 149 10.25 4.92 10.79
N PRO A 150 9.95 6.16 11.19
CA PRO A 150 9.22 7.08 10.33
C PRO A 150 10.01 7.24 9.04
N GLN A 151 9.59 6.55 7.97
CA GLN A 151 9.96 6.95 6.62
C GLN A 151 9.46 8.38 6.50
N LEU A 152 10.38 9.35 6.51
CA LEU A 152 10.05 10.73 6.17
C LEU A 152 9.37 10.65 4.81
N LYS A 153 8.05 10.89 4.80
CA LYS A 153 7.39 11.31 3.58
C LYS A 153 8.15 12.56 3.16
N GLN A 154 8.97 12.47 2.12
CA GLN A 154 9.47 13.67 1.48
C GLN A 154 8.23 14.50 1.14
N PRO A 155 8.10 15.74 1.65
CA PRO A 155 6.99 16.58 1.29
C PRO A 155 7.05 16.79 -0.22
N GLN A 156 6.11 16.15 -0.94
CA GLN A 156 5.91 16.47 -2.34
C GLN A 156 5.47 17.94 -2.38
N ARG A 157 6.39 18.79 -2.85
CA ARG A 157 6.19 20.13 -3.40
C ARG A 157 4.94 20.85 -2.86
N MET A 158 5.04 21.44 -1.67
CA MET A 158 4.29 22.67 -1.40
C MET A 158 4.98 23.81 -2.14
N THR A 159 4.71 23.91 -3.44
CA THR A 159 4.92 25.18 -4.16
C THR A 159 3.87 26.16 -3.66
N SER A 160 4.32 27.24 -3.02
CA SER A 160 3.55 28.48 -2.77
C SER A 160 2.37 28.28 -1.79
N TRP A 161 2.32 28.89 -0.61
CA TRP A 161 1.78 30.25 -0.38
C TRP A 161 2.13 30.79 1.02
N LEU A 162 3.05 30.13 1.78
CA LEU A 162 3.35 30.48 3.18
C LEU A 162 4.67 31.23 3.40
N ALA A 163 5.29 31.79 2.35
CA ALA A 163 6.51 32.60 2.47
C ALA A 163 6.24 34.12 2.62
N LEU A 164 4.99 34.55 2.86
CA LEU A 164 4.63 35.97 2.94
C LEU A 164 4.29 36.48 4.34
N ALA A 165 4.53 35.68 5.38
CA ALA A 165 4.32 36.09 6.76
C ALA A 165 5.53 35.73 7.61
N ILE A 166 6.69 36.35 7.33
CA ILE A 166 7.73 36.77 8.29
C ILE A 166 8.71 37.60 7.45
N MET A 167 8.49 38.92 7.39
CA MET A 167 9.58 39.86 7.15
C MET A 167 9.53 40.93 8.24
N PRO A 168 10.64 41.15 8.97
CA PRO A 168 10.72 42.24 9.94
C PRO A 168 10.75 43.58 9.20
N ARG A 169 9.94 44.52 9.69
CA ARG A 169 9.87 45.92 9.25
C ARG A 169 11.24 46.59 9.45
N ALA A 170 11.94 46.89 8.36
CA ALA A 170 13.17 47.67 8.39
C ALA A 170 12.88 49.15 8.72
N PRO A 171 13.76 49.85 9.45
CA PRO A 171 13.60 51.24 9.85
C PRO A 171 13.79 52.20 8.67
N GLY A 172 12.96 53.23 8.64
CA GLY A 172 12.85 54.18 7.53
C GLY A 172 14.10 55.03 7.33
N VAL A 173 14.70 54.90 6.15
CA VAL A 173 15.55 55.91 5.53
C VAL A 173 14.61 56.88 4.80
N ARG A 174 14.55 58.13 5.27
CA ARG A 174 13.80 59.21 4.60
C ARG A 174 14.80 60.12 3.91
N CYS A 175 14.87 60.05 2.59
CA CYS A 175 15.64 60.97 1.75
C CYS A 175 14.79 61.39 0.55
N GLY A 176 14.79 62.69 0.22
CA GLY A 176 14.15 63.30 -0.95
C GLY A 176 13.07 64.32 -0.57
N THR A 177 13.41 65.59 -0.31
CA THR A 177 13.55 66.71 -1.28
C THR A 177 12.27 67.09 -2.03
N THR A 178 11.57 68.11 -1.53
CA THR A 178 10.88 69.12 -2.34
C THR A 178 10.97 70.45 -1.60
N GLY A 179 11.53 71.45 -2.28
CA GLY A 179 11.71 72.79 -1.75
C GLY A 179 10.43 73.60 -1.77
N LEU A 180 10.35 74.57 -0.87
CA LEU A 180 9.61 75.81 -1.07
C LEU A 180 10.32 76.95 -0.32
N MET A 181 10.35 78.10 -0.96
CA MET A 181 11.18 79.28 -0.67
C MET A 181 10.73 80.11 0.55
N ALA A 182 11.72 80.91 1.01
CA ALA A 182 11.63 82.28 1.56
C ALA A 182 11.28 82.48 3.04
N LEU A 183 12.23 82.99 3.83
CA LEU A 183 12.42 84.42 4.16
C LEU A 183 13.59 84.58 5.15
N HIS A 184 14.42 85.60 4.93
CA HIS A 184 15.62 85.95 5.71
C HIS A 184 15.27 86.66 7.05
N PRO A 185 16.25 86.84 7.97
CA PRO A 185 16.02 87.00 9.40
C PRO A 185 15.88 88.46 9.86
N LEU A 186 15.43 88.61 11.11
CA LEU A 186 15.43 89.84 11.89
C LEU A 186 16.76 90.61 11.81
N SER A 187 16.65 91.92 11.61
CA SER A 187 17.12 92.90 12.59
C SER A 187 16.11 94.04 12.71
#